data_AF-A0A951VQH3-F1
#
_entry.id   AF-A0A951VQH3-F1
#
_cell.length_a   1.000
_cell.length_b   1.000
_cell.length_c   1.000
_cell.angle_alpha   90.00
_cell.angle_beta   90.00
_cell.angle_gamma   90.00
#
_symmetry.space_group_name_H-M   'P 1'
#
loop_
_entity.id
_entity.type
_entity.pdbx_description
1 polymer ?
#
loop_
_entity_poly.entity_id
_entity_poly.type
_entity_poly.pdbx_seq_one_letter_code
_entity_poly.pdbx_strand_id
1 'polypeptide(L)'
;MIDWRINRHGNSCRIEIELPWDLATRILAATMPLFDQLRPAVDVHQAEERRQAEELRRTSEARQQRRRETARLGRIAYSRFRHERMDRPNDPGAERRRALAKVAEGLSVPAQLLEVLIRQHRQKLNARVERARVAKTISLLRQGAGNAEIAAVLAIRPHNVPRWVRKAREQMGLPPSLRARKGGGA
;
A
#
# COMPACT_ATOMS: atom_id res chain seq x y z
N MET A 1 30.62 34.98 43.44
CA MET A 1 29.35 35.40 42.83
C MET A 1 29.30 34.71 41.47
N ILE A 2 28.21 34.03 41.12
CA ILE A 2 28.07 33.32 39.83
C ILE A 2 27.18 34.17 38.95
N ASP A 3 27.70 34.68 37.84
CA ASP A 3 26.88 35.32 36.81
C ASP A 3 26.19 34.23 35.99
N TRP A 4 24.86 34.27 35.93
CA TRP A 4 24.08 33.36 35.11
C TRP A 4 22.99 34.11 34.36
N ARG A 5 22.66 33.60 33.17
CA ARG A 5 21.64 34.13 32.28
C ARG A 5 20.70 33.00 31.87
N ILE A 6 19.41 33.31 31.79
CA ILE A 6 18.41 32.39 31.26
C ILE A 6 17.94 32.88 29.90
N ASN A 7 18.17 32.07 28.87
CA ASN A 7 17.70 32.29 27.52
C ASN A 7 16.52 31.36 27.23
N ARG A 8 15.35 31.92 26.89
CA ARG A 8 14.16 31.15 26.50
C ARG A 8 14.07 31.03 24.98
N HIS A 9 13.99 29.80 24.48
CA HIS A 9 13.75 29.48 23.07
C HIS A 9 12.48 28.62 22.95
N GLY A 10 11.35 29.26 22.65
CA GLY A 10 10.05 28.58 22.56
C GLY A 10 9.71 27.81 23.85
N ASN A 11 9.53 26.49 23.74
CA ASN A 11 9.21 25.62 24.88
C ASN A 11 10.45 25.10 25.63
N SER A 12 11.66 25.58 25.29
CA SER A 12 12.91 25.18 25.94
C SER A 12 13.55 26.36 26.66
N CYS A 13 14.18 26.08 27.80
CA CYS A 13 14.93 27.05 28.59
C CYS A 13 16.39 26.63 28.61
N ARG A 14 17.30 27.50 28.15
CA ARG A 14 18.75 27.32 28.24
C ARG A 14 19.26 28.21 29.37
N ILE A 15 20.00 27.61 30.30
CA ILE A 15 20.71 28.34 31.36
C ILE A 15 22.17 28.43 30.95
N GLU A 16 22.69 29.65 30.82
CA GLU A 16 24.09 29.94 30.54
C GLU A 16 24.71 30.45 31.84
N ILE A 17 25.75 29.79 32.31
CA ILE A 17 26.43 30.12 33.56
C ILE A 17 27.86 30.52 33.19
N GLU A 18 28.22 31.77 33.47
CA GLU A 18 29.61 32.23 33.32
C GLU A 18 30.37 31.82 34.58
N LEU A 19 31.30 30.86 34.40
CA LEU A 19 32.16 30.39 35.46
C LEU A 19 33.58 30.92 35.23
N PRO A 20 34.26 31.43 36.28
CA PRO A 20 35.68 31.69 36.16
C PRO A 20 36.42 30.36 35.90
N TRP A 21 37.47 30.43 35.08
CA TRP A 21 38.16 29.26 34.52
C TRP A 21 38.65 28.27 35.59
N ASP A 22 39.07 28.79 36.75
CA ASP A 22 39.55 28.04 37.90
C ASP A 22 38.44 27.25 38.62
N LEU A 23 37.20 27.75 38.62
CA LEU A 23 36.05 27.07 39.16
C LEU A 23 35.51 26.03 38.17
N ALA A 24 35.49 26.36 36.87
CA ALA A 24 35.10 25.43 35.82
C ALA A 24 36.02 24.20 35.78
N THR A 25 37.34 24.41 35.87
CA THR A 25 38.33 23.31 35.94
C THR A 25 38.18 22.47 37.20
N ARG A 26 37.88 23.08 38.35
CA ARG A 26 37.59 22.33 39.60
C ARG A 26 36.31 21.50 39.51
N ILE A 27 35.24 22.04 38.93
CA ILE A 27 33.99 21.31 38.71
C ILE A 27 34.20 20.16 37.72
N LEU A 28 34.93 20.39 36.62
CA LEU A 28 35.30 19.34 35.65
C LEU A 28 36.13 18.25 36.33
N ALA A 29 37.16 18.60 37.09
CA ALA A 29 37.98 17.63 37.81
C ALA A 29 37.18 16.81 38.83
N ALA A 30 36.21 17.43 39.52
CA ALA A 30 35.35 16.75 40.48
C ALA A 30 34.30 15.83 39.82
N THR A 31 33.89 16.15 38.59
CA THR A 31 32.87 15.37 37.85
C THR A 31 33.48 14.32 36.92
N MET A 32 34.73 14.49 36.49
CA MET A 32 35.48 13.53 35.66
C MET A 32 35.43 12.08 36.19
N PRO A 33 35.62 11.80 37.50
CA PRO A 33 35.52 10.43 38.02
C PRO A 33 34.13 9.80 37.85
N LEU A 34 33.06 10.61 37.93
CA LEU A 34 31.70 10.14 37.70
C LEU A 34 31.48 9.81 36.21
N PHE A 35 32.04 10.61 35.30
CA PHE A 35 32.03 10.31 33.87
C PHE A 35 32.84 9.04 33.56
N ASP A 36 33.99 8.86 34.19
CA ASP A 36 34.81 7.65 34.01
C ASP A 36 34.10 6.39 34.55
N GLN A 37 33.30 6.50 35.61
CA GLN A 37 32.45 5.41 36.09
C GLN A 37 31.27 5.08 35.17
N LEU A 38 30.72 6.08 34.47
CA LEU A 38 29.61 5.90 33.53
C LEU A 38 30.05 5.49 32.13
N ARG A 39 31.31 5.75 31.77
CA ARG A 39 31.88 5.46 30.44
C ARG A 39 31.71 4.00 30.01
N PRO A 40 31.98 2.97 30.86
CA PRO A 40 31.78 1.57 30.47
C PRO A 40 30.32 1.25 30.15
N ALA A 41 29.35 1.83 30.87
CA ALA A 41 27.93 1.60 30.61
C ALA A 41 27.49 2.22 29.27
N VAL A 42 28.03 3.40 28.93
CA VAL A 42 27.82 4.05 27.63
C VAL A 42 28.45 3.22 26.51
N ASP A 43 29.66 2.70 26.70
CA ASP A 43 30.34 1.88 25.70
C ASP A 43 29.60 0.55 25.44
N VAL A 44 29.06 -0.09 26.50
CA VAL A 44 28.20 -1.27 26.37
C VAL A 44 26.94 -0.94 25.58
N HIS A 45 26.27 0.16 25.89
CA HIS A 45 25.06 0.56 25.19
C HIS A 45 25.33 0.86 23.70
N GLN A 46 26.41 1.59 23.40
CA GLN A 46 26.81 1.86 22.01
C GLN A 46 27.20 0.59 21.26
N ALA A 47 27.86 -0.37 21.93
CA ALA A 47 28.19 -1.66 21.34
C ALA A 47 26.92 -2.48 21.04
N GLU A 48 25.92 -2.45 21.92
CA GLU A 48 24.62 -3.09 21.69
C GLU A 48 23.84 -2.43 20.55
N GLU A 49 23.80 -1.09 20.49
CA GLU A 49 23.19 -0.37 19.38
C GLU A 49 23.83 -0.74 18.03
N ARG A 50 25.16 -0.85 18.00
CA ARG A 50 25.90 -1.31 16.81
C ARG A 50 25.52 -2.74 16.43
N ARG A 51 25.44 -3.66 17.39
CA ARG A 51 25.02 -5.06 17.15
C ARG A 51 23.59 -5.14 16.60
N GLN A 52 22.65 -4.41 17.18
CA GLN A 52 21.26 -4.36 16.71
C GLN A 52 21.16 -3.78 15.28
N ALA A 53 21.93 -2.73 14.98
CA ALA A 53 21.98 -2.16 13.63
C ALA A 53 22.54 -3.16 12.60
N GLU A 54 23.55 -3.95 12.97
CA GLU A 54 24.12 -5.00 12.11
C GLU A 54 23.15 -6.17 11.88
N GLU A 55 22.39 -6.60 12.90
CA GLU A 55 21.33 -7.60 12.74
C GLU A 55 20.21 -7.11 11.82
N LEU A 56 19.79 -5.85 11.96
CA LEU A 56 18.83 -5.23 11.05
C LEU A 56 19.36 -5.16 9.61
N ARG A 57 20.65 -4.87 9.41
CA ARG A 57 21.29 -4.94 8.10
C ARG A 57 21.27 -6.37 7.53
N ARG A 58 21.73 -7.36 8.28
CA ARG A 58 21.72 -8.78 7.86
C ARG A 58 20.32 -9.29 7.51
N THR A 59 19.31 -8.96 8.31
CA THR A 59 17.92 -9.35 8.02
C THR A 59 17.34 -8.63 6.80
N SER A 60 17.71 -7.36 6.59
CA SER A 60 17.30 -6.61 5.39
C SER A 60 17.97 -7.15 4.11
N GLU A 61 19.25 -7.50 4.16
CA GLU A 61 20.01 -8.11 3.06
C GLU A 61 19.46 -9.49 2.70
N ALA A 62 19.16 -10.33 3.69
CA ALA A 62 18.53 -11.63 3.48
C ALA A 62 17.15 -11.50 2.81
N ARG A 63 16.34 -10.50 3.22
CA ARG A 63 15.06 -10.20 2.55
C ARG A 63 15.27 -9.72 1.12
N GLN A 64 16.29 -8.90 0.87
CA GLN A 64 16.61 -8.39 -0.47
C GLN A 64 17.08 -9.52 -1.40
N GLN A 65 17.90 -10.46 -0.90
CA GLN A 65 18.31 -11.66 -1.63
C GLN A 65 17.10 -12.54 -1.97
N ARG A 66 16.22 -12.84 -1.01
CA ARG A 66 14.97 -13.59 -1.27
C ARG A 66 14.06 -12.91 -2.29
N ARG A 67 13.97 -11.57 -2.28
CA ARG A 67 13.24 -10.79 -3.30
C ARG A 67 13.87 -10.91 -4.69
N ARG A 68 15.21 -10.92 -4.78
CA ARG A 68 15.92 -11.11 -6.06
C ARG A 68 15.74 -12.52 -6.60
N GLU A 69 15.79 -13.52 -5.72
CA GLU A 69 15.61 -14.92 -6.08
C GLU A 69 14.17 -15.21 -6.55
N THR A 70 13.17 -14.73 -5.81
CA THR A 70 11.75 -14.81 -6.23
C THR A 70 11.50 -14.09 -7.56
N ALA A 71 12.12 -12.92 -7.79
CA ALA A 71 12.05 -12.23 -9.07
C ALA A 71 12.74 -13.00 -10.21
N ARG A 72 13.85 -13.69 -9.95
CA ARG A 72 14.55 -14.54 -10.92
C ARG A 72 13.69 -15.74 -11.31
N LEU A 73 13.10 -16.43 -10.32
CA LEU A 73 12.16 -17.54 -10.56
C LEU A 73 10.92 -17.07 -11.34
N GLY A 74 10.40 -15.88 -11.02
CA GLY A 74 9.31 -15.27 -11.79
C GLY A 74 9.67 -14.97 -13.24
N ARG A 75 10.90 -14.51 -13.53
CA ARG A 75 11.38 -14.32 -14.91
C ARG A 75 11.51 -15.64 -15.67
N ILE A 76 12.01 -16.68 -15.01
CA ILE A 76 12.11 -18.04 -15.59
C ILE A 76 10.73 -18.64 -15.86
N ALA A 77 9.78 -18.46 -14.94
CA ALA A 77 8.40 -18.91 -15.13
C ALA A 77 7.72 -18.15 -16.28
N TYR A 78 7.95 -16.84 -16.38
CA TYR A 78 7.41 -16.01 -17.45
C TYR A 78 8.01 -16.36 -18.82
N SER A 79 9.31 -16.66 -18.91
CA SER A 79 9.93 -17.09 -20.16
C SER A 79 9.41 -18.45 -20.61
N ARG A 80 9.30 -19.45 -19.72
CA ARG A 80 8.66 -20.75 -20.04
C ARG A 80 7.22 -20.58 -20.51
N PHE A 81 6.42 -19.80 -19.79
CA PHE A 81 5.01 -19.55 -20.15
C PHE A 81 4.86 -18.75 -21.45
N ARG A 82 5.82 -17.84 -21.75
CA ARG A 82 5.86 -17.10 -23.02
C ARG A 82 6.17 -18.00 -24.19
N HIS A 83 7.07 -18.97 -24.02
CA HIS A 83 7.35 -19.98 -25.05
C HIS A 83 6.16 -20.93 -25.25
N GLU A 84 5.48 -21.37 -24.20
CA GLU A 84 4.25 -22.19 -24.30
C GLU A 84 3.05 -21.45 -24.92
N ARG A 85 3.04 -20.12 -24.85
CA ARG A 85 1.97 -19.29 -25.45
C ARG A 85 2.14 -18.99 -26.94
N MET A 86 3.28 -19.31 -27.56
CA MET A 86 3.47 -19.06 -29.00
C MET A 86 2.74 -20.07 -29.90
N ASP A 87 2.16 -21.14 -29.34
CA ASP A 87 1.38 -22.15 -30.09
C ASP A 87 -0.14 -21.93 -30.09
N ARG A 88 -0.64 -20.78 -29.64
CA ARG A 88 -2.07 -20.43 -29.77
C ARG A 88 -2.25 -19.01 -30.30
N PRO A 89 -2.80 -18.81 -31.52
CA PRO A 89 -3.20 -17.50 -31.96
C PRO A 89 -4.49 -17.15 -31.23
N ASN A 90 -4.39 -16.46 -30.10
CA ASN A 90 -5.53 -15.80 -29.48
C ASN A 90 -5.33 -14.30 -29.60
N ASP A 91 -5.76 -13.72 -30.72
CA ASP A 91 -5.69 -12.28 -30.97
C ASP A 91 -6.73 -11.55 -30.10
N PRO A 92 -6.32 -10.89 -28.99
CA PRO A 92 -7.26 -10.17 -28.12
C PRO A 92 -7.94 -8.99 -28.85
N GLY A 93 -7.39 -8.56 -29.98
CA GLY A 93 -8.01 -7.57 -30.88
C GLY A 93 -9.23 -8.11 -31.62
N ALA A 94 -9.27 -9.41 -31.93
CA ALA A 94 -10.41 -10.01 -32.63
C ALA A 94 -11.64 -10.15 -31.70
N GLU A 95 -11.43 -10.61 -30.46
CA GLU A 95 -12.51 -10.71 -29.46
C GLU A 95 -13.08 -9.34 -29.10
N ARG A 96 -12.23 -8.32 -28.94
CA ARG A 96 -12.67 -6.94 -28.67
C ARG A 96 -13.50 -6.37 -29.82
N ARG A 97 -13.10 -6.59 -31.07
CA ARG A 97 -13.85 -6.12 -32.26
C ARG A 97 -15.22 -6.78 -32.35
N ARG A 98 -15.32 -8.10 -32.09
CA ARG A 98 -16.61 -8.82 -32.06
C ARG A 98 -17.53 -8.31 -30.95
N ALA A 99 -16.99 -8.07 -29.75
CA ALA A 99 -17.77 -7.53 -28.64
C ALA A 99 -18.30 -6.11 -28.92
N LEU A 100 -17.47 -5.26 -29.52
CA LEU A 100 -17.85 -3.89 -29.86
C LEU A 100 -18.89 -3.85 -30.98
N ALA A 101 -18.78 -4.74 -31.97
CA ALA A 101 -19.79 -4.89 -33.03
C ALA A 101 -21.16 -5.27 -32.47
N LYS A 102 -21.23 -6.23 -31.53
CA LYS A 102 -22.49 -6.64 -30.89
C LYS A 102 -23.16 -5.51 -30.10
N VAL A 103 -22.37 -4.65 -29.45
CA VAL A 103 -22.89 -3.48 -28.73
C VAL A 103 -23.36 -2.40 -29.71
N ALA A 104 -22.63 -2.19 -30.80
CA ALA A 104 -22.97 -1.23 -31.84
C ALA A 104 -24.30 -1.59 -32.55
N GLU A 105 -24.49 -2.89 -32.84
CA GLU A 105 -25.72 -3.45 -33.38
C GLU A 105 -26.92 -3.19 -32.46
N GLY A 106 -26.79 -3.47 -31.15
CA GLY A 106 -27.86 -3.22 -30.18
C GLY A 106 -28.19 -1.74 -29.95
N LEU A 107 -27.33 -0.83 -30.39
CA LEU A 107 -27.54 0.62 -30.33
C LEU A 107 -27.94 1.22 -31.68
N SER A 108 -28.00 0.41 -32.75
CA SER A 108 -28.21 0.86 -34.13
C SER A 108 -27.23 1.96 -34.57
N VAL A 109 -25.96 1.85 -34.14
CA VAL A 109 -24.89 2.81 -34.45
C VAL A 109 -23.75 2.10 -35.16
N PRO A 110 -23.06 2.72 -36.14
CA PRO A 110 -21.87 2.13 -36.75
C PRO A 110 -20.77 1.85 -35.72
N ALA A 111 -20.19 0.65 -35.75
CA ALA A 111 -19.15 0.23 -34.79
C ALA A 111 -17.94 1.17 -34.76
N GLN A 112 -17.57 1.75 -35.91
CA GLN A 112 -16.48 2.73 -36.04
C GLN A 112 -16.80 4.02 -35.27
N LEU A 113 -18.04 4.52 -35.37
CA LEU A 113 -18.49 5.71 -34.65
C LEU A 113 -18.55 5.44 -33.15
N LEU A 114 -19.04 4.26 -32.74
CA LEU A 114 -19.03 3.85 -31.34
C LEU A 114 -17.60 3.80 -30.77
N GLU A 115 -16.62 3.31 -31.54
CA GLU A 115 -15.23 3.28 -31.12
C GLU A 115 -14.65 4.69 -30.91
N VAL A 116 -14.96 5.64 -31.80
CA VAL A 116 -14.57 7.05 -31.68
C VAL A 116 -15.19 7.68 -30.42
N LEU A 117 -16.48 7.46 -30.19
CA LEU A 117 -17.20 7.98 -29.01
C LEU A 117 -16.65 7.37 -27.70
N ILE A 118 -16.33 6.08 -27.70
CA ILE A 118 -15.70 5.42 -26.55
C ILE A 118 -14.31 5.99 -26.27
N ARG A 119 -13.51 6.30 -27.31
CA ARG A 119 -12.19 6.92 -27.14
C ARG A 119 -12.31 8.33 -26.59
N GLN A 120 -13.18 9.17 -27.16
CA GLN A 120 -13.39 10.56 -26.76
C GLN A 120 -13.96 10.70 -25.34
N HIS A 121 -14.83 9.78 -24.93
CA HIS A 121 -15.49 9.83 -23.63
C HIS A 121 -15.05 8.75 -22.65
N ARG A 122 -13.90 8.11 -22.89
CA ARG A 122 -13.43 6.93 -22.15
C ARG A 122 -13.51 7.10 -20.63
N GLN A 123 -13.05 8.23 -20.11
CA GLN A 123 -13.07 8.51 -18.67
C GLN A 123 -14.49 8.63 -18.12
N LYS A 124 -15.37 9.38 -18.81
CA LYS A 124 -16.77 9.57 -18.43
C LYS A 124 -17.56 8.27 -18.52
N LEU A 125 -17.34 7.48 -19.57
CA LEU A 125 -17.95 6.16 -19.78
C LEU A 125 -17.52 5.19 -18.67
N ASN A 126 -16.22 5.10 -18.37
CA ASN A 126 -15.71 4.26 -17.29
C ASN A 126 -16.33 4.65 -15.95
N ALA A 127 -16.44 5.95 -15.65
CA ALA A 127 -17.08 6.43 -14.43
C ALA A 127 -18.58 6.09 -14.36
N ARG A 128 -19.30 6.11 -15.49
CA ARG A 128 -20.71 5.69 -15.56
C ARG A 128 -20.88 4.19 -15.38
N VAL A 129 -20.06 3.39 -16.07
CA VAL A 129 -20.05 1.92 -15.93
C VAL A 129 -19.71 1.52 -14.50
N GLU A 130 -18.73 2.20 -13.89
CA GLU A 130 -18.37 1.99 -12.51
C GLU A 130 -19.55 2.29 -11.57
N ARG A 131 -20.20 3.45 -11.72
CA ARG A 131 -21.39 3.81 -10.93
C ARG A 131 -22.52 2.79 -11.08
N ALA A 132 -22.81 2.37 -12.31
CA ALA A 132 -23.84 1.36 -12.59
C ALA A 132 -23.51 0.01 -11.92
N ARG A 133 -22.24 -0.43 -11.98
CA ARG A 133 -21.79 -1.65 -11.31
C ARG A 133 -21.90 -1.55 -9.80
N VAL A 134 -21.52 -0.42 -9.20
CA VAL A 134 -21.66 -0.24 -7.76
C VAL A 134 -23.13 -0.23 -7.34
N ALA A 135 -24.00 0.49 -8.06
CA ALA A 135 -25.44 0.50 -7.81
C ALA A 135 -26.05 -0.91 -7.91
N LYS A 136 -25.67 -1.69 -8.93
CA LYS A 136 -26.11 -3.08 -9.08
C LYS A 136 -25.58 -3.97 -7.95
N THR A 137 -24.33 -3.78 -7.53
CA THR A 137 -23.75 -4.50 -6.38
C THR A 137 -24.52 -4.19 -5.09
N ILE A 138 -24.89 -2.94 -4.86
CA ILE A 138 -25.71 -2.53 -3.71
C ILE A 138 -27.07 -3.25 -3.74
N SER A 139 -27.74 -3.26 -4.90
CA SER A 139 -29.02 -3.96 -5.07
C SER A 139 -28.91 -5.45 -4.76
N LEU A 140 -27.87 -6.12 -5.24
CA LEU A 140 -27.63 -7.54 -4.97
C LEU A 140 -27.33 -7.80 -3.49
N LEU A 141 -26.51 -6.96 -2.86
CA LEU A 141 -26.23 -7.07 -1.42
C LEU A 141 -27.49 -6.89 -0.56
N ARG A 142 -28.40 -5.98 -0.94
CA ARG A 142 -29.70 -5.80 -0.27
C ARG A 142 -30.61 -7.02 -0.43
N GLN A 143 -30.47 -7.77 -1.52
CA GLN A 143 -31.20 -9.02 -1.78
C GLN A 143 -30.57 -10.23 -1.07
N GLY A 144 -29.47 -10.05 -0.33
CA GLY A 144 -28.76 -11.15 0.32
C GLY A 144 -27.84 -11.95 -0.61
N ALA A 145 -27.60 -11.47 -1.84
CA ALA A 145 -26.80 -12.18 -2.82
C ALA A 145 -25.37 -12.45 -2.33
N GLY A 146 -24.91 -13.69 -2.53
CA GLY A 146 -23.55 -14.10 -2.22
C GLY A 146 -22.53 -13.57 -3.24
N ASN A 147 -21.24 -13.67 -2.89
CA ASN A 147 -20.16 -13.22 -3.78
C ASN A 147 -20.16 -13.93 -5.16
N ALA A 148 -20.56 -15.21 -5.20
CA ALA A 148 -20.64 -15.98 -6.44
C ALA A 148 -21.73 -15.46 -7.39
N GLU A 149 -22.90 -15.17 -6.84
CA GLU A 149 -24.04 -14.59 -7.58
C GLU A 149 -23.69 -13.19 -8.10
N ILE A 150 -23.05 -12.36 -7.27
CA ILE A 150 -22.55 -11.04 -7.69
C ILE A 150 -21.55 -11.16 -8.83
N ALA A 151 -20.65 -12.15 -8.79
CA ALA A 151 -19.69 -12.39 -9.88
C ALA A 151 -20.41 -12.72 -11.19
N ALA A 152 -21.39 -13.62 -11.12
CA ALA A 152 -22.17 -14.07 -12.27
C ALA A 152 -22.99 -12.93 -12.90
N VAL A 153 -23.77 -12.21 -12.09
CA VAL A 153 -24.66 -11.15 -12.56
C VAL A 153 -23.90 -9.95 -13.14
N LEU A 154 -22.74 -9.61 -12.55
CA LEU A 154 -21.90 -8.52 -13.07
C LEU A 154 -20.96 -8.96 -14.20
N ALA A 155 -20.96 -10.25 -14.55
CA ALA A 155 -20.02 -10.86 -15.50
C ALA A 155 -18.55 -10.49 -15.20
N ILE A 156 -18.17 -10.53 -13.92
CA ILE A 156 -16.81 -10.24 -13.46
C ILE A 156 -16.14 -11.49 -12.90
N ARG A 157 -14.81 -11.51 -12.93
CA ARG A 157 -14.05 -12.60 -12.30
C ARG A 157 -14.27 -12.61 -10.78
N PRO A 158 -14.41 -13.78 -10.13
CA PRO A 158 -14.70 -13.88 -8.68
C PRO A 158 -13.73 -13.11 -7.78
N HIS A 159 -12.43 -13.08 -8.12
CA HIS A 159 -11.43 -12.33 -7.35
C HIS A 159 -11.63 -10.80 -7.36
N ASN A 160 -12.41 -10.26 -8.29
CA ASN A 160 -12.73 -8.83 -8.33
C ASN A 160 -13.94 -8.46 -7.48
N VAL A 161 -14.76 -9.42 -7.05
CA VAL A 161 -15.98 -9.17 -6.27
C VAL A 161 -15.71 -8.40 -4.97
N PRO A 162 -14.67 -8.74 -4.16
CA PRO A 162 -14.40 -8.01 -2.92
C PRO A 162 -14.17 -6.51 -3.14
N ARG A 163 -13.56 -6.12 -4.26
CA ARG A 163 -13.34 -4.71 -4.62
C ARG A 163 -14.67 -3.98 -4.84
N TRP A 164 -15.61 -4.61 -5.54
CA TRP A 164 -16.92 -4.01 -5.82
C TRP A 164 -17.81 -3.98 -4.59
N VAL A 165 -17.78 -5.03 -3.77
CA VAL A 165 -18.48 -5.08 -2.48
C VAL A 165 -17.95 -3.99 -1.53
N ARG A 166 -16.64 -3.77 -1.49
CA ARG A 166 -16.06 -2.68 -0.69
C ARG A 166 -16.54 -1.31 -1.15
N LYS A 167 -16.48 -1.02 -2.46
CA LYS A 167 -16.99 0.24 -3.03
C LYS A 167 -18.49 0.45 -2.78
N ALA A 168 -19.28 -0.62 -2.87
CA ALA A 168 -20.70 -0.59 -2.56
C ALA A 168 -20.96 -0.25 -1.09
N ARG A 169 -20.20 -0.83 -0.16
CA ARG A 169 -20.29 -0.55 1.28
C ARG A 169 -19.87 0.88 1.62
N GLU A 170 -18.78 1.36 1.03
CA GLU A 170 -18.33 2.75 1.15
C GLU A 170 -19.44 3.73 0.71
N GLN A 171 -20.12 3.48 -0.41
CA GLN A 171 -21.25 4.31 -0.86
C GLN A 171 -22.49 4.21 0.04
N MET A 172 -22.70 3.08 0.71
CA MET A 172 -23.79 2.92 1.68
C MET A 172 -23.46 3.50 3.07
N GLY A 173 -22.25 4.06 3.27
CA GLY A 173 -21.80 4.50 4.58
C GLY A 173 -21.58 3.36 5.58
N LEU A 174 -21.45 2.12 5.10
CA LEU A 174 -21.24 0.94 5.94
C LEU A 174 -19.74 0.71 6.16
N PRO A 175 -19.30 0.33 7.38
CA PRO A 175 -17.91 0.05 7.64
C PRO A 175 -17.39 -1.11 6.76
N PRO A 176 -16.10 -1.07 6.34
CA PRO A 176 -15.48 -2.13 5.53
C PRO A 176 -15.46 -3.51 6.20
N SER A 177 -15.86 -3.60 7.47
CA SER A 177 -15.87 -4.80 8.30
C SER A 177 -17.23 -5.04 8.94
N LEU A 178 -18.19 -5.49 8.14
CA LEU A 178 -19.08 -6.53 8.63
C LEU A 178 -18.73 -7.76 7.81
N ARG A 179 -17.82 -8.58 8.35
CA ARG A 179 -17.78 -10.02 8.07
C ARG A 179 -19.26 -10.40 7.97
N ALA A 180 -19.73 -10.80 6.80
CA ALA A 180 -20.98 -11.53 6.72
C ALA A 180 -20.88 -12.56 7.82
N ARG A 181 -21.73 -12.43 8.86
CA ARG A 181 -21.68 -13.35 10.00
C ARG A 181 -21.67 -14.73 9.38
N LYS A 182 -20.61 -15.47 9.67
CA LYS A 182 -20.43 -16.83 9.21
C LYS A 182 -21.57 -17.61 9.89
N GLY A 183 -22.66 -17.82 9.17
CA GLY A 183 -23.88 -18.50 9.65
C GLY A 183 -25.08 -18.02 8.84
N GLY A 184 -25.77 -18.83 8.04
CA GLY A 184 -25.67 -20.26 7.75
C GLY A 184 -25.99 -20.51 6.27
N GLY A 185 -25.72 -21.72 5.79
CA GLY A 185 -25.83 -22.06 4.38
C GLY A 185 -27.27 -22.07 3.83
N ALA A 186 -27.38 -21.66 2.57
CA ALA A 186 -28.13 -22.27 1.46
C ALA A 186 -27.83 -21.40 0.23
#